data_AF-A0A958W9X1-F1
#
_entry.id   AF-A0A958W9X1-F1
#
_cell.length_a   1.000
_cell.length_b   1.000
_cell.length_c   1.000
_cell.angle_alpha   90.00
_cell.angle_beta   90.00
_cell.angle_gamma   90.00
#
_symmetry.space_group_name_H-M   'P 1'
#
loop_
_entity.id
_entity.type
_entity.pdbx_description
1 polymer ?
#
loop_
_entity_poly.entity_id
_entity_poly.type
_entity_poly.pdbx_seq_one_letter_code
_entity_poly.pdbx_strand_id
1 'polypeptide(L)'
;MNKRISILTNLILLISFKSVLLAQYSKTLDEIKLENYKINVVFYDPYKNLLVQNPSFENLDSIKQMEIWDDYLLNNVIYDFQLTKKKEIIKHYVVRGNPARTIEKLNLPRNNIYQLDIVNHNSGINYYRTSDYQKEIHLTIDKLNFYGTLFENMEIIEEMINSGKRMIAYNLFGRYRLPIQFNSIQYSILGIITDDLYGKIPDEMIAKDNDLYNNPFFDYQQCINEYYQIDRIEKIYIRRYNSDGTIQDEFPRIEITKDIKSSLNNISGILKVTTLPCFNSSDSAILIKTTDSTTIYSIKTNNNEAVDKYLEDIIVTKNKDNEITKIEAKRLIHASSINGDFVTKENYIAYFKRFDKCVLPYLLLSSDIEDIEFKKPNSIVELDYLLYRK
;
A
#
# COMPACT_ATOMS: atom_id res chain seq x y z
N MET A 1 -46.06 -13.45 57.75
CA MET A 1 -46.51 -12.63 56.60
C MET A 1 -45.40 -11.66 56.23
N ASN A 2 -44.92 -11.71 54.97
CA ASN A 2 -44.50 -10.61 54.08
C ASN A 2 -43.71 -9.42 54.69
N LYS A 3 -42.63 -8.87 54.15
CA LYS A 3 -41.97 -8.83 52.83
C LYS A 3 -40.69 -7.98 53.08
N ARG A 4 -39.50 -8.46 52.71
CA ARG A 4 -38.66 -7.97 51.57
C ARG A 4 -38.07 -6.54 51.65
N ILE A 5 -36.73 -6.50 51.47
CA ILE A 5 -35.89 -5.51 50.75
C ILE A 5 -35.54 -4.23 51.57
N SER A 6 -34.30 -3.70 51.64
CA SER A 6 -33.16 -3.73 50.72
C SER A 6 -31.81 -3.66 51.43
N ILE A 7 -30.88 -4.48 50.96
CA ILE A 7 -29.43 -4.40 51.16
C ILE A 7 -28.89 -3.30 50.23
N LEU A 8 -27.98 -2.46 50.71
CA LEU A 8 -27.02 -1.76 49.85
C LEU A 8 -25.71 -1.55 50.63
N THR A 9 -24.98 -2.63 50.81
CA THR A 9 -23.59 -2.58 51.28
C THR A 9 -22.71 -2.36 50.05
N ASN A 10 -22.03 -1.20 49.99
CA ASN A 10 -20.99 -0.89 49.02
C ASN A 10 -19.86 -1.94 49.11
N LEU A 11 -19.89 -2.93 48.23
CA LEU A 11 -18.73 -3.79 47.94
C LEU A 11 -18.06 -3.19 46.71
N ILE A 12 -17.03 -2.36 46.95
CA ILE A 12 -16.09 -1.93 45.91
C ILE A 12 -15.32 -3.18 45.49
N LEU A 13 -15.80 -3.83 44.42
CA LEU A 13 -15.07 -4.88 43.73
C LEU A 13 -13.95 -4.18 42.93
N LEU A 14 -12.75 -4.09 43.52
CA LEU A 14 -11.52 -3.86 42.79
C LEU A 14 -11.32 -5.05 41.84
N ILE A 15 -11.93 -4.98 40.66
CA ILE A 15 -11.56 -5.83 39.53
C ILE A 15 -10.20 -5.32 39.09
N SER A 16 -9.14 -5.87 39.67
CA SER A 16 -7.83 -5.83 39.05
C SER A 16 -7.95 -6.52 37.70
N PHE A 17 -8.12 -5.75 36.62
CA PHE A 17 -7.76 -6.19 35.29
C PHE A 17 -6.24 -6.41 35.31
N LYS A 18 -5.79 -7.54 35.84
CA LYS A 18 -4.55 -8.14 35.37
C LYS A 18 -4.84 -8.46 33.92
N SER A 19 -4.35 -7.64 33.01
CA SER A 19 -4.18 -8.02 31.61
C SER A 19 -3.53 -9.40 31.66
N VAL A 20 -4.29 -10.44 31.30
CA VAL A 20 -3.73 -11.77 31.12
C VAL A 20 -2.72 -11.57 29.99
N LEU A 21 -1.44 -11.53 30.34
CA LEU A 21 -0.36 -11.78 29.40
C LEU A 21 -0.61 -13.21 28.95
N LEU A 22 -1.37 -13.35 27.86
CA LEU A 22 -1.44 -14.60 27.11
C LEU A 22 0.00 -15.00 26.87
N ALA A 23 0.39 -16.15 27.43
CA ALA A 23 1.72 -16.69 27.25
C ALA A 23 1.95 -16.81 25.74
N GLN A 24 2.97 -16.11 25.27
CA GLN A 24 3.26 -16.03 23.86
C GLN A 24 4.16 -17.21 23.48
N TYR A 25 3.77 -17.97 22.46
CA TYR A 25 4.58 -19.06 21.96
C TYR A 25 5.67 -18.49 21.06
N SER A 26 6.87 -18.37 21.61
CA SER A 26 8.05 -17.82 20.94
C SER A 26 9.29 -18.67 21.22
N LYS A 27 10.22 -18.72 20.27
CA LYS A 27 11.53 -19.36 20.48
C LYS A 27 12.64 -18.65 19.70
N THR A 28 13.83 -18.58 20.29
CA THR A 28 15.04 -18.17 19.57
C THR A 28 15.47 -19.29 18.63
N LEU A 29 15.43 -19.04 17.33
CA LEU A 29 15.79 -19.98 16.27
C LEU A 29 17.29 -20.02 16.03
N ASP A 30 17.93 -18.86 16.03
CA ASP A 30 19.30 -18.71 15.60
C ASP A 30 19.97 -17.52 16.29
N GLU A 31 21.29 -17.56 16.33
CA GLU A 31 22.17 -16.53 16.85
C GLU A 31 23.28 -16.26 15.83
N ILE A 32 23.21 -15.08 15.21
CA ILE A 32 24.12 -14.66 14.15
C ILE A 32 25.12 -13.66 14.74
N LYS A 33 26.41 -13.91 14.54
CA LYS A 33 27.48 -13.02 14.99
C LYS A 33 27.99 -12.17 13.83
N LEU A 34 27.92 -10.86 13.99
CA LEU A 34 28.59 -9.85 13.17
C LEU A 34 29.75 -9.25 13.98
N GLU A 35 30.67 -8.54 13.33
CA GLU A 35 31.91 -8.08 13.97
C GLU A 35 31.68 -7.34 15.31
N ASN A 36 30.73 -6.40 15.32
CA ASN A 36 30.39 -5.58 16.49
C ASN A 36 28.99 -5.85 17.06
N TYR A 37 28.26 -6.79 16.47
CA TYR A 37 26.84 -7.01 16.76
C TYR A 37 26.51 -8.50 16.86
N LYS A 38 25.45 -8.79 17.60
CA LYS A 38 24.84 -10.12 17.66
C LYS A 38 23.37 -9.98 17.31
N ILE A 39 22.85 -10.87 16.47
CA ILE A 39 21.43 -10.90 16.10
C ILE A 39 20.83 -12.19 16.62
N ASN A 40 19.86 -12.08 17.54
CA ASN A 40 19.03 -13.22 17.92
C ASN A 40 17.78 -13.22 17.05
N VAL A 41 17.43 -14.35 16.45
CA VAL A 41 16.22 -14.47 15.65
C VAL A 41 15.14 -15.14 16.49
N VAL A 42 14.14 -14.37 16.92
CA VAL A 42 12.98 -14.89 17.63
C VAL A 42 11.87 -15.18 16.64
N PHE A 43 11.33 -16.39 16.67
CA PHE A 43 10.15 -16.79 15.90
C PHE A 43 8.95 -16.90 16.82
N TYR A 44 7.85 -16.30 16.39
CA TYR A 44 6.57 -16.35 17.06
C TYR A 44 5.68 -17.37 16.34
N ASP A 45 5.53 -18.55 16.94
CA ASP A 45 4.87 -19.72 16.34
C ASP A 45 3.42 -19.37 15.94
N PRO A 46 3.12 -19.16 14.64
CA PRO A 46 1.83 -18.64 14.22
C PRO A 46 0.69 -19.61 14.56
N TYR A 47 0.90 -20.91 14.39
CA TYR A 47 -0.10 -21.93 14.69
C TYR A 47 -0.41 -22.03 16.17
N LYS A 48 0.60 -22.12 17.04
CA LYS A 48 0.36 -22.21 18.48
C LYS A 48 -0.33 -20.96 19.01
N ASN A 49 0.12 -19.78 18.58
CA ASN A 49 -0.52 -18.53 18.98
C ASN A 49 -1.95 -18.42 18.41
N LEU A 50 -2.21 -18.91 17.19
CA LEU A 50 -3.56 -18.96 16.62
C LEU A 50 -4.49 -19.89 17.41
N LEU A 51 -4.04 -21.08 17.82
CA LEU A 51 -4.86 -22.00 18.61
C LEU A 51 -5.27 -21.42 19.96
N VAL A 52 -4.41 -20.58 20.55
CA VAL A 52 -4.75 -19.87 21.79
C VAL A 52 -5.82 -18.81 21.53
N GLN A 53 -5.72 -18.07 20.43
CA GLN A 53 -6.69 -17.03 20.04
C GLN A 53 -8.02 -17.62 19.55
N ASN A 54 -7.98 -18.81 18.95
CA ASN A 54 -9.12 -19.50 18.39
C ASN A 54 -9.07 -21.01 18.72
N PRO A 55 -9.49 -21.41 19.94
CA PRO A 55 -9.43 -22.82 20.37
C PRO A 55 -10.27 -23.78 19.53
N SER A 56 -11.26 -23.27 18.80
CA SER A 56 -12.09 -24.07 17.88
C SER A 56 -11.47 -24.29 16.51
N PHE A 57 -10.32 -23.68 16.21
CA PHE A 57 -9.72 -23.67 14.87
C PHE A 57 -9.55 -25.06 14.27
N GLU A 58 -9.09 -26.04 15.04
CA GLU A 58 -8.86 -27.41 14.57
C GLU A 58 -10.15 -28.15 14.20
N ASN A 59 -11.30 -27.72 14.75
CA ASN A 59 -12.61 -28.34 14.50
C ASN A 59 -13.31 -27.77 13.25
N LEU A 60 -12.72 -26.79 12.58
CA LEU A 60 -13.29 -26.15 11.39
C LEU A 60 -12.98 -26.95 10.13
N ASP A 61 -13.82 -26.78 9.11
CA ASP A 61 -13.50 -27.29 7.78
C ASP A 61 -12.27 -26.58 7.19
N SER A 62 -11.58 -27.25 6.26
CA SER A 62 -10.31 -26.77 5.71
C SER A 62 -10.40 -25.41 5.02
N ILE A 63 -11.57 -25.02 4.49
CA ILE A 63 -11.75 -23.71 3.86
C ILE A 63 -11.72 -22.63 4.94
N LYS A 64 -12.49 -22.82 6.02
CA LYS A 64 -12.51 -21.87 7.15
C LYS A 64 -11.18 -21.82 7.90
N GLN A 65 -10.50 -22.96 8.06
CA GLN A 65 -9.16 -23.00 8.63
C GLN A 65 -8.21 -22.12 7.82
N MET A 66 -8.26 -22.22 6.50
CA MET A 66 -7.41 -21.42 5.64
C MET A 66 -7.75 -19.93 5.67
N GLU A 67 -9.04 -19.56 5.73
CA GLU A 67 -9.45 -18.14 5.85
C GLU A 67 -8.95 -17.51 7.15
N ILE A 68 -9.11 -18.21 8.28
CA ILE A 68 -8.62 -17.74 9.58
C ILE A 68 -7.09 -17.71 9.64
N TRP A 69 -6.44 -18.71 9.03
CA TRP A 69 -4.98 -18.76 8.93
C TRP A 69 -4.41 -17.58 8.15
N ASP A 70 -5.00 -17.30 6.99
CA ASP A 70 -4.58 -16.22 6.10
C ASP A 70 -4.80 -14.86 6.78
N ASP A 71 -5.94 -14.65 7.46
CA ASP A 71 -6.18 -13.45 8.27
C ASP A 71 -5.17 -13.30 9.41
N TYR A 72 -4.87 -14.39 10.13
CA TYR A 72 -3.87 -14.36 11.21
C TYR A 72 -2.50 -13.91 10.67
N LEU A 73 -2.05 -14.48 9.55
CA LEU A 73 -0.75 -14.13 8.97
C LEU A 73 -0.66 -12.66 8.52
N LEU A 74 -1.75 -12.07 8.02
CA LEU A 74 -1.78 -10.67 7.59
C LEU A 74 -1.71 -9.68 8.76
N ASN A 75 -2.16 -10.10 9.95
CA ASN A 75 -2.36 -9.20 11.09
C ASN A 75 -1.34 -9.39 12.22
N ASN A 76 -0.45 -10.39 12.16
CA ASN A 76 0.44 -10.73 13.27
C ASN A 76 1.93 -10.63 12.93
N VAL A 77 2.73 -10.45 13.98
CA VAL A 77 4.19 -10.52 13.94
C VAL A 77 4.63 -11.98 13.87
N ILE A 78 5.64 -12.23 13.04
CA ILE A 78 6.14 -13.57 12.75
C ILE A 78 7.58 -13.75 13.26
N TYR A 79 8.46 -12.80 12.95
CA TYR A 79 9.86 -12.82 13.42
C TYR A 79 10.24 -11.50 14.06
N ASP A 80 11.17 -11.58 15.01
CA ASP A 80 11.88 -10.44 15.59
C ASP A 80 13.39 -10.73 15.54
N PHE A 81 14.11 -9.97 14.72
CA PHE A 81 15.56 -10.00 14.67
C PHE A 81 16.11 -8.95 15.63
N GLN A 82 16.63 -9.41 16.75
CA GLN A 82 17.05 -8.56 17.86
C GLN A 82 18.53 -8.22 17.73
N LEU A 83 18.84 -7.01 17.30
CA LEU A 83 20.21 -6.54 17.17
C LEU A 83 20.75 -6.09 18.52
N THR A 84 21.79 -6.77 18.96
CA THR A 84 22.48 -6.55 20.23
C THR A 84 23.86 -5.97 20.00
N LYS A 85 24.22 -4.91 20.72
CA LYS A 85 25.57 -4.34 20.78
C LYS A 85 26.02 -4.29 22.23
N LYS A 86 27.22 -4.79 22.54
CA LYS A 86 27.78 -4.79 23.91
C LYS A 86 26.82 -5.36 24.99
N LYS A 87 26.04 -6.41 24.65
CA LYS A 87 25.05 -7.11 25.50
C LYS A 87 23.70 -6.39 25.69
N GLU A 88 23.47 -5.25 25.05
CA GLU A 88 22.18 -4.55 25.06
C GLU A 88 21.52 -4.66 23.69
N ILE A 89 20.21 -4.94 23.67
CA ILE A 89 19.42 -4.85 22.44
C ILE A 89 19.26 -3.36 22.12
N ILE A 90 19.59 -2.98 20.89
CA ILE A 90 19.54 -1.58 20.45
C ILE A 90 18.44 -1.34 19.41
N LYS A 91 18.06 -2.39 18.67
CA LYS A 91 17.12 -2.29 17.55
C LYS A 91 16.45 -3.64 17.31
N HIS A 92 15.21 -3.61 16.87
CA HIS A 92 14.44 -4.76 16.42
C HIS A 92 14.14 -4.63 14.93
N TYR A 93 14.27 -5.72 14.19
CA TYR A 93 13.79 -5.82 12.81
C TYR A 93 12.66 -6.84 12.79
N VAL A 94 11.43 -6.33 12.81
CA VAL A 94 10.22 -7.08 13.11
C VAL A 94 9.51 -7.43 11.80
N VAL A 95 9.49 -8.71 11.44
CA VAL A 95 8.76 -9.21 10.26
C VAL A 95 7.33 -9.50 10.66
N ARG A 96 6.37 -8.83 10.00
CA ARG A 96 4.94 -9.04 10.23
C ARG A 96 4.14 -9.06 8.93
N GLY A 97 2.91 -9.55 9.01
CA GLY A 97 1.94 -9.39 7.95
C GLY A 97 1.62 -7.92 7.63
N ASN A 98 1.06 -7.71 6.43
CA ASN A 98 0.55 -6.44 5.99
C ASN A 98 -0.96 -6.51 5.79
N PRO A 99 -1.77 -5.94 6.70
CA PRO A 99 -3.23 -6.00 6.62
C PRO A 99 -3.81 -5.23 5.42
N ALA A 100 -3.03 -4.37 4.77
CA ALA A 100 -3.42 -3.70 3.54
C ALA A 100 -3.31 -4.60 2.30
N ARG A 101 -2.75 -5.81 2.43
CA ARG A 101 -2.58 -6.77 1.34
C ARG A 101 -3.63 -7.87 1.46
N THR A 102 -4.11 -8.35 0.32
CA THR A 102 -5.00 -9.51 0.25
C THR A 102 -4.22 -10.76 -0.11
N ILE A 103 -4.51 -11.88 0.55
CA ILE A 103 -4.02 -13.18 0.09
C ILE A 103 -4.91 -13.61 -1.07
N GLU A 104 -4.39 -13.52 -2.30
CA GLU A 104 -5.13 -14.02 -3.46
C GLU A 104 -5.45 -15.51 -3.24
N LYS A 105 -6.74 -15.87 -3.38
CA LYS A 105 -7.23 -17.25 -3.19
C LYS A 105 -6.66 -18.25 -4.23
N LEU A 106 -5.90 -17.77 -5.21
CA LEU A 106 -5.28 -18.51 -6.30
C LEU A 106 -3.83 -18.85 -5.98
N ASN A 107 -3.52 -20.15 -6.02
CA ASN A 107 -2.24 -20.76 -5.69
C ASN A 107 -1.07 -20.22 -6.54
N LEU A 108 -0.33 -19.19 -6.08
CA LEU A 108 1.10 -18.88 -6.41
C LEU A 108 1.58 -17.61 -5.64
N PRO A 109 2.91 -17.37 -5.51
CA PRO A 109 3.64 -17.21 -4.25
C PRO A 109 3.47 -15.83 -3.56
N ARG A 110 3.46 -15.86 -2.22
CA ARG A 110 3.13 -14.75 -1.31
C ARG A 110 4.24 -13.70 -1.20
N ASN A 111 4.66 -13.13 -2.33
CA ASN A 111 5.85 -12.27 -2.39
C ASN A 111 5.69 -10.89 -1.76
N ASN A 112 4.49 -10.45 -1.36
CA ASN A 112 4.26 -9.05 -0.94
C ASN A 112 3.34 -8.89 0.29
N ILE A 113 3.05 -9.97 1.04
CA ILE A 113 2.14 -9.87 2.20
C ILE A 113 2.84 -9.56 3.51
N TYR A 114 4.18 -9.57 3.53
CA TYR A 114 4.99 -9.29 4.71
C TYR A 114 5.70 -7.95 4.56
N GLN A 115 5.95 -7.31 5.69
CA GLN A 115 6.75 -6.10 5.80
C GLN A 115 7.71 -6.22 6.98
N LEU A 116 8.78 -5.42 6.95
CA LEU A 116 9.75 -5.32 8.04
C LEU A 116 9.61 -3.95 8.69
N ASP A 117 9.31 -3.92 9.97
CA ASP A 117 9.47 -2.68 10.75
C ASP A 117 10.87 -2.66 11.36
N ILE A 118 11.57 -1.54 11.19
CA ILE A 118 12.83 -1.24 11.87
C ILE A 118 12.50 -0.36 13.07
N VAL A 119 12.72 -0.90 14.26
CA VAL A 119 12.18 -0.35 15.51
C VAL A 119 13.31 -0.11 16.49
N ASN A 120 13.37 1.10 17.08
CA ASN A 120 14.34 1.37 18.13
C ASN A 120 13.96 0.60 19.41
N HIS A 121 14.95 0.05 20.10
CA HIS A 121 14.70 -0.70 21.33
C HIS A 121 14.25 0.23 22.47
N ASN A 122 13.21 -0.17 23.18
CA ASN A 122 12.72 0.47 24.40
C ASN A 122 12.26 -0.62 25.38
N SER A 123 12.82 -0.57 26.59
CA SER A 123 12.53 -1.54 27.64
C SER A 123 11.05 -1.46 28.06
N GLY A 124 10.36 -2.60 28.11
CA GLY A 124 8.96 -2.68 28.53
C GLY A 124 7.95 -2.72 27.38
N ILE A 125 8.41 -2.64 26.12
CA ILE A 125 7.56 -2.83 24.94
C ILE A 125 7.49 -4.31 24.56
N ASN A 126 6.30 -4.75 24.17
CA ASN A 126 6.09 -6.08 23.60
C ASN A 126 6.12 -6.03 22.06
N TYR A 127 7.24 -6.44 21.46
CA TYR A 127 7.46 -6.42 20.01
C TYR A 127 6.66 -7.46 19.21
N TYR A 128 5.88 -8.32 19.86
CA TYR A 128 4.91 -9.18 19.20
C TYR A 128 3.62 -8.48 18.80
N ARG A 129 3.26 -7.43 19.54
CA ARG A 129 2.00 -6.72 19.34
C ARG A 129 2.30 -5.41 18.64
N THR A 130 1.93 -5.31 17.37
CA THR A 130 2.17 -4.09 16.58
C THR A 130 1.62 -2.84 17.24
N SER A 131 0.48 -2.92 17.94
CA SER A 131 -0.06 -1.81 18.75
C SER A 131 0.90 -1.26 19.81
N ASP A 132 1.77 -2.12 20.35
CA ASP A 132 2.60 -1.79 21.51
C ASP A 132 3.89 -1.10 21.08
N TYR A 133 4.42 -1.39 19.88
CA TYR A 133 5.68 -0.84 19.38
C TYR A 133 5.53 0.16 18.22
N GLN A 134 4.30 0.41 17.74
CA GLN A 134 4.06 1.25 16.55
C GLN A 134 4.73 2.63 16.60
N LYS A 135 4.79 3.26 17.78
CA LYS A 135 5.39 4.59 17.98
C LYS A 135 6.92 4.59 17.91
N GLU A 136 7.54 3.43 18.04
CA GLU A 136 8.99 3.27 18.01
C GLU A 136 9.51 2.87 16.62
N ILE A 137 8.60 2.67 15.67
CA ILE A 137 8.94 2.34 14.28
C ILE A 137 9.69 3.54 13.70
N HIS A 138 10.96 3.33 13.38
CA HIS A 138 11.78 4.29 12.67
C HIS A 138 11.53 4.23 11.16
N LEU A 139 11.35 3.02 10.63
CA LEU A 139 11.19 2.77 9.20
C LEU A 139 10.38 1.50 8.97
N THR A 140 9.60 1.44 7.90
CA THR A 140 8.96 0.20 7.43
C THR A 140 9.42 -0.11 6.01
N ILE A 141 9.69 -1.39 5.73
CA ILE A 141 10.05 -1.93 4.41
C ILE A 141 8.89 -2.81 3.92
N ASP A 142 8.26 -2.46 2.80
CA ASP A 142 7.09 -3.18 2.28
C ASP A 142 7.36 -4.03 1.03
N LYS A 143 8.63 -4.05 0.56
CA LYS A 143 9.11 -4.89 -0.54
C LYS A 143 9.96 -6.07 -0.07
N LEU A 144 9.47 -6.82 0.91
CA LEU A 144 10.09 -8.09 1.31
C LEU A 144 9.73 -9.21 0.33
N ASN A 145 10.65 -9.56 -0.56
CA ASN A 145 10.40 -10.59 -1.55
C ASN A 145 10.73 -11.99 -1.00
N PHE A 146 9.76 -12.62 -0.33
CA PHE A 146 9.85 -14.03 0.07
C PHE A 146 9.03 -14.92 -0.84
N TYR A 147 9.67 -15.88 -1.51
CA TYR A 147 8.98 -16.85 -2.35
C TYR A 147 8.47 -18.04 -1.52
N GLY A 148 7.15 -18.15 -1.36
CA GLY A 148 6.50 -19.32 -0.76
C GLY A 148 5.37 -18.99 0.22
N THR A 149 5.07 -19.94 1.11
CA THR A 149 4.16 -19.84 2.25
C THR A 149 4.96 -19.97 3.54
N LEU A 150 4.71 -19.09 4.51
CA LEU A 150 5.36 -19.16 5.80
C LEU A 150 4.92 -20.44 6.54
N PHE A 151 5.86 -21.08 7.24
CA PHE A 151 5.59 -22.26 8.06
C PHE A 151 4.50 -22.00 9.09
N GLU A 152 3.67 -23.02 9.30
CA GLU A 152 2.64 -22.95 10.32
C GLU A 152 3.19 -23.06 11.72
N ASN A 153 4.18 -23.93 11.92
CA ASN A 153 4.68 -24.27 13.24
C ASN A 153 6.21 -24.30 13.30
N MET A 154 6.69 -24.27 14.54
CA MET A 154 8.11 -24.36 14.88
C MET A 154 8.77 -25.68 14.43
N GLU A 155 8.05 -26.81 14.49
CA GLU A 155 8.62 -28.15 14.27
C GLU A 155 9.15 -28.32 12.85
N ILE A 156 8.45 -27.76 11.87
CA ILE A 156 8.87 -27.82 10.46
C ILE A 156 10.15 -26.99 10.24
N ILE A 157 10.27 -25.84 10.91
CA ILE A 157 11.47 -25.00 10.84
C ILE A 157 12.68 -25.76 11.41
N GLU A 158 12.51 -26.40 12.56
CA GLU A 158 13.58 -27.19 13.20
C GLU A 158 13.99 -28.39 12.34
N GLU A 159 13.04 -29.12 11.75
CA GLU A 159 13.35 -30.22 10.85
C GLU A 159 14.18 -29.75 9.65
N MET A 160 13.82 -28.61 9.06
CA MET A 160 14.56 -28.06 7.93
C MET A 160 15.96 -27.58 8.31
N ILE A 161 16.11 -26.90 9.44
CA ILE A 161 17.42 -26.47 9.95
C ILE A 161 18.30 -27.70 10.24
N ASN A 162 17.77 -28.69 10.95
CA ASN A 162 18.52 -29.87 11.38
C ASN A 162 18.88 -30.82 10.22
N SER A 163 17.97 -30.99 9.25
CA SER A 163 18.19 -31.90 8.12
C SER A 163 19.00 -31.27 6.99
N GLY A 164 19.06 -29.93 6.93
CA GLY A 164 19.60 -29.19 5.79
C GLY A 164 18.84 -29.42 4.47
N LYS A 165 17.70 -30.12 4.51
CA LYS A 165 16.92 -30.47 3.32
C LYS A 165 15.90 -29.38 3.02
N ARG A 166 15.79 -29.06 1.73
CA ARG A 166 14.76 -28.17 1.20
C ARG A 166 13.43 -28.92 1.13
N MET A 167 12.42 -28.45 1.85
CA MET A 167 11.05 -28.92 1.63
C MET A 167 10.48 -28.36 0.33
N ILE A 168 9.95 -29.23 -0.52
CA ILE A 168 9.46 -28.92 -1.87
C ILE A 168 7.95 -28.60 -1.85
N ALA A 169 7.19 -29.25 -0.97
CA ALA A 169 5.79 -28.93 -0.69
C ALA A 169 5.34 -29.61 0.60
N TYR A 170 4.31 -29.08 1.24
CA TYR A 170 3.60 -29.73 2.33
C TYR A 170 2.10 -29.42 2.26
N ASN A 171 1.26 -30.24 2.90
CA ASN A 171 -0.18 -30.03 2.90
C ASN A 171 -0.57 -29.18 4.10
N LEU A 172 -1.06 -27.96 3.83
CA LEU A 172 -1.63 -27.06 4.83
C LEU A 172 -3.14 -26.94 4.57
N PHE A 173 -3.96 -27.44 5.49
CA PHE A 173 -5.43 -27.39 5.43
C PHE A 173 -5.98 -27.84 4.06
N GLY A 174 -5.53 -29.00 3.57
CA GLY A 174 -6.00 -29.58 2.31
C GLY A 174 -5.40 -28.96 1.05
N ARG A 175 -4.42 -28.05 1.15
CA ARG A 175 -3.72 -27.47 -0.01
C ARG A 175 -2.22 -27.69 0.08
N TYR A 176 -1.61 -28.09 -1.03
CA TYR A 176 -0.16 -28.16 -1.13
C TYR A 176 0.43 -26.74 -1.21
N ARG A 177 1.35 -26.44 -0.29
CA ARG A 177 2.04 -25.16 -0.19
C ARG A 177 3.54 -25.38 -0.32
N LEU A 178 4.20 -24.45 -1.02
CA LEU A 178 5.65 -24.38 -1.04
C LEU A 178 6.12 -23.57 0.18
N PRO A 179 6.91 -24.13 1.10
CA PRO A 179 7.38 -23.38 2.26
C PRO A 179 8.45 -22.36 1.90
N ILE A 180 8.36 -21.15 2.48
CA ILE A 180 9.46 -20.17 2.45
C ILE A 180 10.62 -20.75 3.25
N GLN A 181 11.80 -20.84 2.67
CA GLN A 181 12.96 -21.38 3.39
C GLN A 181 13.44 -20.38 4.43
N PHE A 182 13.70 -20.83 5.68
CA PHE A 182 14.18 -19.94 6.75
C PHE A 182 15.46 -19.19 6.35
N ASN A 183 16.42 -19.87 5.72
CA ASN A 183 17.65 -19.24 5.25
C ASN A 183 17.36 -18.11 4.25
N SER A 184 16.34 -18.22 3.40
CA SER A 184 15.96 -17.15 2.48
C SER A 184 15.46 -15.91 3.25
N ILE A 185 14.65 -16.11 4.28
CA ILE A 185 14.19 -15.01 5.15
C ILE A 185 15.40 -14.39 5.84
N GLN A 186 16.24 -15.22 6.46
CA GLN A 186 17.44 -14.78 7.16
C GLN A 186 18.36 -13.95 6.27
N TYR A 187 18.71 -14.43 5.06
CA TYR A 187 19.61 -13.70 4.15
C TYR A 187 19.01 -12.37 3.70
N SER A 188 17.71 -12.33 3.36
CA SER A 188 17.05 -11.09 2.96
C SER A 188 17.03 -10.06 4.09
N ILE A 189 16.70 -10.47 5.31
CA ILE A 189 16.67 -9.56 6.46
C ILE A 189 18.09 -9.12 6.84
N LEU A 190 19.08 -10.02 6.84
CA LEU A 190 20.48 -9.66 7.10
C LEU A 190 21.02 -8.65 6.09
N GLY A 191 20.61 -8.73 4.81
CA GLY A 191 20.94 -7.71 3.81
C GLY A 191 20.45 -6.34 4.23
N ILE A 192 19.17 -6.23 4.60
CA ILE A 192 18.56 -4.98 5.06
C ILE A 192 19.22 -4.47 6.37
N ILE A 193 19.52 -5.36 7.31
CA ILE A 193 20.23 -5.00 8.55
C ILE A 193 21.62 -4.44 8.22
N THR A 194 22.33 -5.04 7.26
CA THR A 194 23.65 -4.58 6.84
C THR A 194 23.58 -3.19 6.19
N ASP A 195 22.60 -2.97 5.30
CA ASP A 195 22.36 -1.68 4.67
C ASP A 195 21.96 -0.61 5.68
N ASP A 196 21.13 -0.94 6.67
CA ASP A 196 20.76 -0.05 7.78
C ASP A 196 21.95 0.32 8.67
N LEU A 197 22.89 -0.61 8.90
CA LEU A 197 24.03 -0.40 9.80
C LEU A 197 25.23 0.28 9.15
N TYR A 198 25.49 -0.01 7.88
CA TYR A 198 26.75 0.34 7.21
C TYR A 198 26.57 1.07 5.88
N GLY A 199 25.36 1.09 5.33
CA GLY A 199 25.07 1.64 4.01
C GLY A 199 23.88 2.59 4.03
N LYS A 200 23.06 2.48 2.99
CA LYS A 200 21.77 3.14 2.88
C LYS A 200 20.76 2.12 2.36
N ILE A 201 19.64 1.94 3.06
CA ILE A 201 18.53 1.16 2.53
C ILE A 201 17.98 1.86 1.28
N PRO A 202 17.80 1.16 0.14
CA PRO A 202 17.25 1.77 -1.06
C PRO A 202 15.87 2.39 -0.82
N ASP A 203 15.69 3.66 -1.21
CA ASP A 203 14.44 4.42 -0.98
C ASP A 203 13.21 3.72 -1.60
N GLU A 204 13.43 2.95 -2.65
CA GLU A 204 12.40 2.14 -3.31
C GLU A 204 11.88 0.97 -2.48
N MET A 205 12.61 0.51 -1.46
CA MET A 205 12.19 -0.56 -0.55
C MET A 205 11.38 -0.04 0.63
N ILE A 206 11.54 1.25 0.94
CA ILE A 206 10.90 1.91 2.08
C ILE A 206 9.41 2.07 1.77
N ALA A 207 8.56 1.65 2.71
CA ALA A 207 7.14 1.89 2.66
C ALA A 207 6.91 3.40 2.58
N LYS A 208 6.38 3.86 1.45
CA LYS A 208 6.00 5.26 1.30
C LYS A 208 4.73 5.50 2.13
N ASP A 209 4.73 6.57 2.92
CA ASP A 209 3.60 6.92 3.78
C ASP A 209 2.28 6.87 2.98
N ASN A 210 1.32 6.09 3.48
CA ASN A 210 -0.05 6.05 2.95
C ASN A 210 -0.79 7.39 3.08
N ASP A 211 -0.15 8.39 3.69
CA ASP A 211 -0.72 9.70 4.03
C ASP A 211 -0.62 10.75 2.93
N LEU A 212 0.11 10.52 1.83
CA LEU A 212 0.27 11.54 0.77
C LEU A 212 -1.09 12.12 0.30
N TYR A 213 -2.11 11.27 0.24
CA TYR A 213 -3.45 11.60 -0.25
C TYR A 213 -4.59 11.41 0.77
N ASN A 214 -4.27 11.18 2.05
CA ASN A 214 -5.29 11.04 3.11
C ASN A 214 -6.00 12.37 3.45
N ASN A 215 -5.42 13.50 3.05
CA ASN A 215 -6.04 14.81 3.08
C ASN A 215 -6.32 15.25 1.63
N PRO A 216 -7.52 14.98 1.09
CA PRO A 216 -7.83 15.22 -0.32
C PRO A 216 -7.72 16.71 -0.63
N PHE A 217 -6.82 17.06 -1.55
CA PHE A 217 -6.62 18.45 -1.97
C PHE A 217 -7.82 18.99 -2.76
N PHE A 218 -8.47 18.11 -3.53
CA PHE A 218 -9.72 18.40 -4.24
C PHE A 218 -10.87 17.46 -3.85
N ASP A 219 -12.08 17.95 -4.07
CA ASP A 219 -13.37 17.29 -3.80
C ASP A 219 -13.51 15.93 -4.52
N TYR A 220 -13.02 15.79 -5.76
CA TYR A 220 -13.06 14.49 -6.44
C TYR A 220 -12.17 13.43 -5.76
N GLN A 221 -11.01 13.82 -5.21
CA GLN A 221 -10.14 12.90 -4.47
C GLN A 221 -10.83 12.44 -3.18
N GLN A 222 -11.55 13.34 -2.50
CA GLN A 222 -12.34 13.02 -1.32
C GLN A 222 -13.45 12.02 -1.65
N CYS A 223 -14.19 12.26 -2.74
CA CYS A 223 -15.31 11.41 -3.10
C CYS A 223 -14.89 9.98 -3.43
N ILE A 224 -13.74 9.77 -4.07
CA ILE A 224 -13.21 8.42 -4.35
C ILE A 224 -13.04 7.61 -3.05
N ASN A 225 -12.65 8.26 -1.95
CA ASN A 225 -12.45 7.59 -0.66
C ASN A 225 -13.76 7.10 -0.02
N GLU A 226 -14.91 7.66 -0.40
CA GLU A 226 -16.23 7.30 0.15
C GLU A 226 -16.74 5.94 -0.35
N TYR A 227 -16.29 5.50 -1.52
CA TYR A 227 -16.72 4.23 -2.13
C TYR A 227 -15.89 3.05 -1.61
N TYR A 228 -16.48 1.85 -1.65
CA TYR A 228 -15.76 0.61 -1.35
C TYR A 228 -14.74 0.31 -2.45
N GLN A 229 -15.18 0.42 -3.70
CA GLN A 229 -14.38 0.20 -4.90
C GLN A 229 -14.91 1.10 -6.02
N ILE A 230 -14.02 1.56 -6.90
CA ILE A 230 -14.38 2.25 -8.15
C ILE A 230 -13.55 1.65 -9.27
N ASP A 231 -14.20 0.96 -10.22
CA ASP A 231 -13.53 0.55 -11.45
C ASP A 231 -13.71 1.63 -12.51
N ARG A 232 -12.66 1.85 -13.31
CA ARG A 232 -12.65 2.83 -14.39
C ARG A 232 -12.49 2.13 -15.74
N ILE A 233 -13.36 2.45 -16.67
CA ILE A 233 -13.33 1.99 -18.06
C ILE A 233 -12.76 3.12 -18.91
N GLU A 234 -11.72 2.84 -19.68
CA GLU A 234 -10.95 3.84 -20.43
C GLU A 234 -11.05 3.50 -21.92
N LYS A 235 -11.76 4.33 -22.70
CA LYS A 235 -11.78 4.23 -24.17
C LYS A 235 -10.77 5.23 -24.72
N ILE A 236 -9.69 4.72 -25.28
CA ILE A 236 -8.53 5.50 -25.68
C ILE A 236 -8.42 5.49 -27.21
N TYR A 237 -8.28 6.66 -27.81
CA TYR A 237 -8.06 6.86 -29.23
C TYR A 237 -6.75 7.62 -29.43
N ILE A 238 -5.77 6.98 -30.06
CA ILE A 238 -4.54 7.65 -30.50
C ILE A 238 -4.66 7.94 -31.99
N ARG A 239 -4.49 9.20 -32.37
CA ARG A 239 -4.70 9.68 -33.74
C ARG A 239 -3.42 10.25 -34.35
N ARG A 240 -3.30 10.08 -35.66
CA ARG A 240 -2.37 10.83 -36.50
C ARG A 240 -3.16 11.56 -37.57
N TYR A 241 -2.69 12.73 -37.97
CA TYR A 241 -3.38 13.59 -38.93
C TYR A 241 -2.53 13.81 -40.17
N ASN A 242 -3.21 13.87 -41.32
CA ASN A 242 -2.62 14.37 -42.55
C ASN A 242 -2.37 15.89 -42.45
N SER A 243 -1.59 16.43 -43.39
CA SER A 243 -1.31 17.87 -43.47
C SER A 243 -2.58 18.71 -43.64
N ASP A 244 -3.62 18.18 -44.29
CA ASP A 244 -4.93 18.82 -44.44
C ASP A 244 -5.80 18.75 -43.18
N GLY A 245 -5.37 18.01 -42.14
CA GLY A 245 -6.08 17.85 -40.88
C GLY A 245 -7.08 16.70 -40.83
N THR A 246 -7.22 15.91 -41.88
CA THR A 246 -8.00 14.67 -41.83
C THR A 246 -7.27 13.60 -41.01
N ILE A 247 -8.01 12.70 -40.36
CA ILE A 247 -7.42 11.59 -39.59
C ILE A 247 -6.76 10.65 -40.59
N GLN A 248 -5.45 10.45 -40.42
CA GLN A 248 -4.66 9.49 -41.18
C GLN A 248 -4.80 8.09 -40.57
N ASP A 249 -4.50 7.98 -39.26
CA ASP A 249 -4.55 6.74 -38.50
C ASP A 249 -5.32 6.96 -37.19
N GLU A 250 -6.09 5.96 -36.75
CA GLU A 250 -6.71 5.91 -35.43
C GLU A 250 -6.50 4.52 -34.80
N PHE A 251 -6.01 4.49 -33.56
CA PHE A 251 -5.77 3.27 -32.80
C PHE A 251 -6.67 3.23 -31.57
N PRO A 252 -7.90 2.68 -31.69
CA PRO A 252 -8.81 2.56 -30.55
C PRO A 252 -8.39 1.40 -29.64
N ARG A 253 -8.47 1.60 -28.33
CA ARG A 253 -8.31 0.55 -27.32
C ARG A 253 -9.22 0.79 -26.12
N ILE A 254 -9.58 -0.29 -25.44
CA ILE A 254 -10.36 -0.25 -24.21
C ILE A 254 -9.53 -0.87 -23.10
N GLU A 255 -9.34 -0.13 -22.01
CA GLU A 255 -8.66 -0.59 -20.80
C GLU A 255 -9.63 -0.52 -19.61
N ILE A 256 -9.40 -1.37 -18.60
CA ILE A 256 -10.15 -1.33 -17.35
C ILE A 256 -9.15 -1.24 -16.20
N THR A 257 -9.16 -0.12 -15.50
CA THR A 257 -8.42 0.05 -14.26
C THR A 257 -9.35 -0.33 -13.11
N LYS A 258 -9.10 -1.51 -12.53
CA LYS A 258 -9.84 -1.96 -11.34
C LYS A 258 -9.39 -1.18 -10.12
N ASP A 259 -10.36 -0.83 -9.30
CA ASP A 259 -10.16 -0.19 -8.01
C ASP A 259 -9.17 0.99 -8.03
N ILE A 260 -9.56 2.09 -8.67
CA ILE A 260 -8.72 3.30 -8.74
C ILE A 260 -8.36 3.84 -7.34
N LYS A 261 -9.16 3.52 -6.32
CA LYS A 261 -8.95 3.95 -4.93
C LYS A 261 -7.63 3.40 -4.37
N SER A 262 -7.38 2.09 -4.49
CA SER A 262 -6.12 1.50 -4.01
C SER A 262 -4.89 2.02 -4.77
N SER A 263 -5.10 2.58 -5.95
CA SER A 263 -4.04 3.16 -6.75
C SER A 263 -3.69 4.61 -6.41
N LEU A 264 -4.54 5.36 -5.68
CA LEU A 264 -4.34 6.78 -5.37
C LEU A 264 -2.97 7.05 -4.72
N ASN A 265 -2.55 6.18 -3.81
CA ASN A 265 -1.28 6.32 -3.09
C ASN A 265 -0.05 5.82 -3.87
N ASN A 266 -0.26 5.10 -4.98
CA ASN A 266 0.79 4.48 -5.79
C ASN A 266 0.70 4.86 -7.27
N ILE A 267 0.14 6.04 -7.56
CA ILE A 267 0.02 6.52 -8.94
C ILE A 267 1.42 6.69 -9.52
N SER A 268 1.68 5.88 -10.55
CA SER A 268 2.92 5.88 -11.30
C SER A 268 2.61 5.58 -12.76
N GLY A 269 3.38 6.19 -13.66
CA GLY A 269 3.16 6.09 -15.09
C GLY A 269 2.20 7.14 -15.63
N ILE A 270 2.51 7.60 -16.85
CA ILE A 270 1.85 8.74 -17.48
C ILE A 270 0.34 8.57 -17.57
N LEU A 271 -0.16 7.41 -17.99
CA LEU A 271 -1.59 7.17 -18.18
C LEU A 271 -2.35 7.32 -16.86
N LYS A 272 -1.83 6.78 -15.75
CA LYS A 272 -2.50 6.86 -14.45
C LYS A 272 -2.53 8.29 -13.92
N VAL A 273 -1.40 9.01 -14.03
CA VAL A 273 -1.30 10.41 -13.59
C VAL A 273 -2.19 11.32 -14.43
N THR A 274 -2.19 11.16 -15.77
CA THR A 274 -3.00 12.02 -16.63
C THR A 274 -4.48 11.66 -16.55
N THR A 275 -4.87 10.40 -16.40
CA THR A 275 -6.31 10.04 -16.31
C THR A 275 -6.96 10.37 -14.96
N LEU A 276 -6.15 10.55 -13.91
CA LEU A 276 -6.61 11.00 -12.60
C LEU A 276 -5.47 11.72 -11.87
N PRO A 277 -5.23 13.01 -12.19
CA PRO A 277 -4.24 13.80 -11.47
C PRO A 277 -4.57 13.80 -9.97
N CYS A 278 -3.60 13.54 -9.10
CA CYS A 278 -3.82 13.54 -7.66
C CYS A 278 -2.84 14.49 -6.99
N PHE A 279 -3.37 15.42 -6.22
CA PHE A 279 -2.59 16.45 -5.55
C PHE A 279 -2.47 16.12 -4.07
N ASN A 280 -1.30 16.41 -3.52
CA ASN A 280 -0.97 16.20 -2.13
C ASN A 280 -1.58 17.32 -1.30
N SER A 281 -1.86 17.04 -0.03
CA SER A 281 -2.34 18.08 0.91
C SER A 281 -1.33 19.22 1.13
N SER A 282 -0.05 18.97 0.85
CA SER A 282 1.05 19.93 0.89
C SER A 282 1.19 20.78 -0.38
N ASP A 283 0.45 20.46 -1.45
CA ASP A 283 0.39 21.28 -2.65
C ASP A 283 -0.35 22.59 -2.35
N SER A 284 -0.30 23.56 -3.26
CA SER A 284 -0.89 24.88 -3.04
C SER A 284 -1.69 25.35 -4.24
N ALA A 285 -2.87 25.93 -3.97
CA ALA A 285 -3.75 26.52 -4.97
C ALA A 285 -3.66 28.04 -4.89
N ILE A 286 -3.14 28.66 -5.95
CA ILE A 286 -2.99 30.11 -6.07
C ILE A 286 -4.15 30.62 -6.92
N LEU A 287 -5.02 31.44 -6.34
CA LEU A 287 -6.14 32.03 -7.05
C LEU A 287 -5.64 32.94 -8.19
N ILE A 288 -6.05 32.64 -9.43
CA ILE A 288 -5.75 33.48 -10.61
C ILE A 288 -6.90 34.46 -10.85
N LYS A 289 -8.13 33.95 -10.92
CA LYS A 289 -9.30 34.73 -11.33
C LYS A 289 -10.58 34.13 -10.76
N THR A 290 -11.50 35.01 -10.40
CA THR A 290 -12.89 34.66 -10.10
C THR A 290 -13.81 35.42 -11.06
N THR A 291 -14.85 34.75 -11.54
CA THR A 291 -15.97 35.33 -12.30
C THR A 291 -17.28 34.93 -11.62
N ASP A 292 -18.41 35.48 -12.07
CA ASP A 292 -19.74 35.14 -11.54
C ASP A 292 -20.07 33.64 -11.62
N SER A 293 -19.41 32.90 -12.51
CA SER A 293 -19.68 31.49 -12.77
C SER A 293 -18.52 30.54 -12.48
N THR A 294 -17.29 31.04 -12.40
CA THR A 294 -16.09 30.19 -12.33
C THR A 294 -14.98 30.77 -11.48
N THR A 295 -14.22 29.90 -10.85
CA THR A 295 -12.98 30.24 -10.14
C THR A 295 -11.82 29.45 -10.73
N ILE A 296 -10.70 30.11 -11.00
CA ILE A 296 -9.53 29.54 -11.67
C ILE A 296 -8.33 29.64 -10.74
N TYR A 297 -7.64 28.51 -10.54
CA TYR A 297 -6.45 28.38 -9.70
C TYR A 297 -5.25 27.88 -10.51
N SER A 298 -4.06 28.39 -10.21
CA SER A 298 -2.80 27.73 -10.57
C SER A 298 -2.40 26.82 -9.42
N ILE A 299 -1.98 25.59 -9.74
CA ILE A 299 -1.53 24.63 -8.74
C ILE A 299 -0.01 24.57 -8.75
N LYS A 300 0.57 24.81 -7.58
CA LYS A 300 1.99 24.63 -7.34
C LYS A 300 2.17 23.42 -6.43
N THR A 301 2.77 22.38 -6.99
CA THR A 301 3.12 21.14 -6.30
C THR A 301 4.25 21.35 -5.31
N ASN A 302 4.29 20.50 -4.28
CA ASN A 302 5.33 20.48 -3.26
C ASN A 302 5.84 19.04 -3.10
N ASN A 303 6.90 18.71 -3.85
CA ASN A 303 7.49 17.37 -3.95
C ASN A 303 6.48 16.29 -4.34
N ASN A 304 5.59 16.58 -5.28
CA ASN A 304 4.64 15.61 -5.81
C ASN A 304 5.26 14.92 -7.04
N GLU A 305 6.24 14.04 -6.81
CA GLU A 305 7.06 13.42 -7.87
C GLU A 305 6.22 12.80 -9.00
N ALA A 306 5.07 12.20 -8.68
CA ALA A 306 4.20 11.58 -9.67
C ALA A 306 3.59 12.63 -10.61
N VAL A 307 3.06 13.73 -10.08
CA VAL A 307 2.50 14.82 -10.87
C VAL A 307 3.61 15.60 -11.58
N ASP A 308 4.67 15.97 -10.86
CA ASP A 308 5.80 16.77 -11.36
C ASP A 308 6.52 16.09 -12.53
N LYS A 309 6.52 14.75 -12.56
CA LYS A 309 7.08 13.99 -13.67
C LYS A 309 6.26 14.14 -14.95
N TYR A 310 4.94 14.28 -14.90
CA TYR A 310 4.09 14.17 -16.09
C TYR A 310 3.26 15.40 -16.42
N LEU A 311 3.14 16.37 -15.50
CA LEU A 311 2.33 17.57 -15.66
C LEU A 311 3.10 18.82 -15.19
N GLU A 312 2.97 19.90 -15.94
CA GLU A 312 3.54 21.22 -15.66
C GLU A 312 2.47 22.30 -15.94
N ASP A 313 2.61 23.49 -15.34
CA ASP A 313 1.70 24.62 -15.56
C ASP A 313 0.22 24.28 -15.31
N ILE A 314 -0.05 23.64 -14.18
CA ILE A 314 -1.37 23.08 -13.87
C ILE A 314 -2.35 24.19 -13.50
N ILE A 315 -3.46 24.26 -14.23
CA ILE A 315 -4.57 25.19 -14.04
C ILE A 315 -5.84 24.40 -13.75
N VAL A 316 -6.52 24.74 -12.67
CA VAL A 316 -7.78 24.11 -12.25
C VAL A 316 -8.91 25.12 -12.32
N THR A 317 -9.99 24.75 -12.99
CA THR A 317 -11.22 25.55 -13.05
C THR A 317 -12.32 24.88 -12.24
N LYS A 318 -12.97 25.67 -11.40
CA LYS A 318 -14.16 25.29 -10.63
C LYS A 318 -15.38 26.08 -11.05
N ASN A 319 -16.56 25.49 -10.96
CA ASN A 319 -17.83 26.20 -11.13
C ASN A 319 -18.24 26.96 -9.85
N LYS A 320 -19.38 27.65 -9.90
CA LYS A 320 -19.98 28.37 -8.77
C LYS A 320 -20.32 27.49 -7.56
N ASP A 321 -20.52 26.19 -7.78
CA ASP A 321 -20.82 25.20 -6.74
C ASP A 321 -19.52 24.61 -6.14
N ASN A 322 -18.37 25.19 -6.49
CA ASN A 322 -17.02 24.79 -6.07
C ASN A 322 -16.61 23.39 -6.55
N GLU A 323 -17.30 22.85 -7.55
CA GLU A 323 -16.96 21.59 -8.22
C GLU A 323 -15.93 21.84 -9.31
N ILE A 324 -14.95 20.94 -9.46
CA ILE A 324 -14.02 20.98 -10.57
C ILE A 324 -14.73 20.70 -11.89
N THR A 325 -14.46 21.54 -12.89
CA THR A 325 -14.99 21.37 -14.25
C THR A 325 -13.91 21.00 -15.26
N LYS A 326 -12.69 21.51 -15.08
CA LYS A 326 -11.54 21.13 -15.90
C LYS A 326 -10.20 21.32 -15.20
N ILE A 327 -9.22 20.53 -15.63
CA ILE A 327 -7.80 20.68 -15.33
C ILE A 327 -7.05 20.81 -16.65
N GLU A 328 -6.30 21.89 -16.83
CA GLU A 328 -5.43 22.16 -17.97
C GLU A 328 -3.97 22.09 -17.50
N ALA A 329 -3.08 21.57 -18.33
CA ALA A 329 -1.65 21.50 -18.04
C ALA A 329 -0.84 21.33 -19.33
N LYS A 330 0.49 21.39 -19.20
CA LYS A 330 1.42 20.80 -20.17
C LYS A 330 1.72 19.36 -19.75
N ARG A 331 1.42 18.40 -20.62
CA ARG A 331 1.76 17.00 -20.40
C ARG A 331 3.19 16.75 -20.85
N LEU A 332 3.99 16.16 -19.97
CA LEU A 332 5.40 15.83 -20.20
C LEU A 332 5.53 14.36 -20.63
N ILE A 333 5.98 14.14 -21.86
CA ILE A 333 6.25 12.81 -22.42
C ILE A 333 7.75 12.59 -22.40
N HIS A 334 8.19 11.69 -21.52
CA HIS A 334 9.59 11.28 -21.42
C HIS A 334 9.88 10.20 -22.45
N ALA A 335 10.90 10.42 -23.27
CA ALA A 335 11.32 9.50 -24.30
C ALA A 335 12.86 9.42 -24.36
N SER A 336 13.37 8.34 -24.91
CA SER A 336 14.80 8.11 -25.08
C SER A 336 15.11 7.92 -26.55
N SER A 337 16.22 8.50 -27.01
CA SER A 337 16.75 8.29 -28.35
C SER A 337 18.23 7.88 -28.28
N ILE A 338 18.82 7.56 -29.44
CA ILE A 338 20.26 7.37 -29.56
C ILE A 338 21.09 8.60 -29.11
N ASN A 339 20.46 9.78 -29.05
CA ASN A 339 21.09 11.04 -28.62
C ASN A 339 20.84 11.36 -27.14
N GLY A 340 20.25 10.42 -26.39
CA GLY A 340 19.91 10.59 -24.97
C GLY A 340 18.42 10.77 -24.72
N ASP A 341 18.11 11.00 -23.44
CA ASP A 341 16.76 11.23 -22.94
C ASP A 341 16.28 12.64 -23.25
N PHE A 342 15.01 12.76 -23.62
CA PHE A 342 14.38 14.04 -23.92
C PHE A 342 12.92 14.04 -23.46
N VAL A 343 12.36 15.24 -23.29
CA VAL A 343 10.98 15.45 -22.87
C VAL A 343 10.25 16.25 -23.95
N THR A 344 9.17 15.67 -24.47
CA THR A 344 8.23 16.35 -25.36
C THR A 344 7.08 16.91 -24.54
N LYS A 345 6.63 18.13 -24.86
CA LYS A 345 5.49 18.78 -24.20
C LYS A 345 4.27 18.77 -25.12
N GLU A 346 3.13 18.34 -24.58
CA GLU A 346 1.82 18.40 -25.23
C GLU A 346 0.88 19.32 -24.44
N ASN A 347 -0.07 19.94 -25.12
CA ASN A 347 -1.23 20.53 -24.44
C ASN A 347 -2.06 19.39 -23.84
N TYR A 348 -2.58 19.59 -22.64
CA TYR A 348 -3.41 18.60 -21.96
C TYR A 348 -4.61 19.27 -21.29
N ILE A 349 -5.77 18.64 -21.41
CA ILE A 349 -6.98 19.02 -20.70
C ILE A 349 -7.76 17.78 -20.26
N ALA A 350 -8.23 17.80 -19.02
CA ALA A 350 -9.20 16.84 -18.49
C ALA A 350 -10.47 17.57 -18.09
N TYR A 351 -11.60 17.11 -18.61
CA TYR A 351 -12.93 17.60 -18.26
C TYR A 351 -13.57 16.70 -17.22
N PHE A 352 -14.29 17.32 -16.29
CA PHE A 352 -14.91 16.66 -15.16
C PHE A 352 -16.43 16.79 -15.24
N LYS A 353 -17.12 15.73 -14.81
CA LYS A 353 -18.58 15.72 -14.66
C LYS A 353 -18.98 14.87 -13.47
N ARG A 354 -20.23 15.01 -13.05
CA ARG A 354 -20.80 14.26 -11.95
C ARG A 354 -21.22 12.85 -12.40
N PHE A 355 -20.66 11.84 -11.76
CA PHE A 355 -21.09 10.44 -11.75
C PHE A 355 -21.64 10.14 -10.36
N ASP A 356 -22.98 10.04 -10.27
CA ASP A 356 -23.67 9.88 -8.98
C ASP A 356 -23.28 11.01 -7.98
N LYS A 357 -22.63 10.68 -6.86
CA LYS A 357 -22.19 11.68 -5.87
C LYS A 357 -20.78 12.23 -6.13
N CYS A 358 -20.02 11.64 -7.05
CA CYS A 358 -18.64 12.06 -7.33
C CYS A 358 -18.53 12.90 -8.59
N VAL A 359 -17.71 13.94 -8.54
CA VAL A 359 -17.22 14.62 -9.73
C VAL A 359 -15.94 13.89 -10.16
N LEU A 360 -15.89 13.33 -11.36
CA LEU A 360 -14.74 12.55 -11.87
C LEU A 360 -14.40 12.98 -13.30
N PRO A 361 -13.14 12.82 -13.74
CA PRO A 361 -12.78 13.12 -15.12
C PRO A 361 -13.53 12.18 -16.07
N TYR A 362 -14.04 12.70 -17.19
CA TYR A 362 -14.78 11.89 -18.18
C TYR A 362 -14.23 11.98 -19.59
N LEU A 363 -13.46 13.03 -19.89
CA LEU A 363 -12.86 13.25 -21.19
C LEU A 363 -11.49 13.88 -20.99
N LEU A 364 -10.48 13.31 -21.63
CA LEU A 364 -9.13 13.84 -21.67
C LEU A 364 -8.67 14.00 -23.09
N LEU A 365 -8.05 15.13 -23.38
CA LEU A 365 -7.47 15.43 -24.68
C LEU A 365 -6.00 15.78 -24.47
N SER A 366 -5.14 15.27 -25.35
CA SER A 366 -3.81 15.82 -25.54
C SER A 366 -3.56 16.14 -27.01
N SER A 367 -2.89 17.26 -27.26
CA SER A 367 -2.58 17.76 -28.60
C SER A 367 -1.17 18.35 -28.64
N ASP A 368 -0.65 18.56 -29.84
CA ASP A 368 0.59 19.29 -30.03
C ASP A 368 0.51 20.68 -29.38
N ILE A 369 1.67 21.20 -28.94
CA ILE A 369 1.75 22.46 -28.19
C ILE A 369 1.14 23.65 -28.95
N GLU A 370 1.14 23.59 -30.29
CA GLU A 370 0.59 24.61 -31.20
C GLU A 370 -0.94 24.54 -31.30
N ASP A 371 -1.56 23.38 -31.05
CA ASP A 371 -3.01 23.19 -31.12
C ASP A 371 -3.68 23.45 -29.77
N ILE A 372 -3.68 24.72 -29.37
CA ILE A 372 -4.19 25.20 -28.08
C ILE A 372 -5.70 24.99 -27.94
N GLU A 373 -6.43 24.94 -29.06
CA GLU A 373 -7.88 24.73 -29.09
C GLU A 373 -8.28 23.26 -29.17
N PHE A 374 -7.31 22.33 -29.16
CA PHE A 374 -7.53 20.88 -29.28
C PHE A 374 -8.39 20.52 -30.50
N LYS A 375 -8.16 21.17 -31.65
CA LYS A 375 -8.86 20.87 -32.91
C LYS A 375 -8.43 19.53 -33.49
N LYS A 376 -7.19 19.11 -33.25
CA LYS A 376 -6.56 17.89 -33.73
C LYS A 376 -5.86 17.17 -32.56
N PRO A 377 -6.61 16.64 -31.58
CA PRO A 377 -6.01 15.95 -30.45
C PRO A 377 -5.33 14.65 -30.89
N ASN A 378 -4.07 14.48 -30.49
CA ASN A 378 -3.27 13.26 -30.69
C ASN A 378 -3.80 12.10 -29.83
N SER A 379 -4.35 12.40 -28.66
CA SER A 379 -4.94 11.43 -27.74
C SER A 379 -6.30 11.91 -27.27
N ILE A 380 -7.29 11.02 -27.33
CA ILE A 380 -8.60 11.21 -26.72
C ILE A 380 -8.83 10.04 -25.77
N VAL A 381 -9.17 10.32 -24.51
CA VAL A 381 -9.55 9.29 -23.54
C VAL A 381 -10.92 9.62 -22.99
N GLU A 382 -11.89 8.75 -23.24
CA GLU A 382 -13.21 8.82 -22.61
C GLU A 382 -13.23 7.87 -21.41
N LEU A 383 -13.72 8.36 -20.27
CA LEU A 383 -13.76 7.61 -19.02
C LEU A 383 -15.19 7.36 -18.59
N ASP A 384 -15.44 6.13 -18.15
CA ASP A 384 -16.66 5.71 -17.48
C ASP A 384 -16.33 4.93 -16.21
N TYR A 385 -17.29 4.79 -15.30
CA TYR A 385 -17.04 4.28 -13.95
C TYR A 385 -18.09 3.27 -13.48
N LEU A 386 -17.62 2.20 -12.83
CA LEU A 386 -18.44 1.30 -12.04
C LEU A 386 -18.20 1.60 -10.55
N LEU A 387 -19.22 2.15 -9.91
CA LEU A 387 -19.16 2.63 -8.52
C LEU A 387 -19.77 1.59 -7.57
N TYR A 388 -18.96 1.01 -6.69
CA TYR A 388 -19.43 0.05 -5.68
C TYR A 388 -19.54 0.75 -4.31
N ARG A 389 -20.78 0.96 -3.89
CA ARG A 389 -21.09 1.60 -2.60
C ARG A 389 -20.90 0.60 -1.44
N LYS A 390 -20.57 1.13 -0.27
CA LYS A 390 -20.50 0.38 0.99
C LYS A 390 -21.87 -0.13 1.44
#